data_AF-A0A6J5FKY3-F1
#
_entry.id   AF-A0A6J5FKY3-F1
#
_cell.length_a   1.000
_cell.length_b   1.000
_cell.length_c   1.000
_cell.angle_alpha   90.00
_cell.angle_beta   90.00
_cell.angle_gamma   90.00
#
_symmetry.space_group_name_H-M   'P 1'
#
loop_
_entity.id
_entity.type
_entity.pdbx_description
1 polymer ?
#
loop_
_entity_poly.entity_id
_entity_poly.type
_entity_poly.pdbx_seq_one_letter_code
_entity_poly.pdbx_strand_id
1 'polypeptide(L)'
;MKNTHFLTHQEIFDHAVAHLHGQGRAALLPRGGGAYRGGYSGGSCNYGGCPVGSFIRARDYMSAMEGIPVRYLSRAENEVPAWMDVGVAALKKALLRAHINIYDPNTVDLLSCLQNVHDVFGVWEWHDRLASIAAQFGLSPQRLQDAA
;
A
#
# COMPACT_ATOMS: atom_id res chain seq x y z
N MET A 1 1.27 -28.91 -0.56
CA MET A 1 1.51 -27.46 -0.37
C MET A 1 1.08 -26.75 -1.64
N LYS A 2 0.14 -25.81 -1.58
CA LYS A 2 -0.11 -24.93 -2.73
C LYS A 2 1.11 -24.03 -2.85
N ASN A 3 1.78 -24.04 -4.00
CA ASN A 3 2.84 -23.08 -4.30
C ASN A 3 2.18 -21.70 -4.35
N THR A 4 2.24 -20.95 -3.25
CA THR A 4 1.68 -19.61 -3.19
C THR A 4 2.64 -18.72 -3.97
N HIS A 5 2.30 -18.40 -5.22
CA HIS A 5 3.04 -17.42 -5.99
C HIS A 5 2.79 -16.05 -5.36
N PHE A 6 3.84 -15.42 -4.83
CA PHE A 6 3.79 -14.03 -4.38
C PHE A 6 3.98 -13.11 -5.59
N LEU A 7 3.43 -11.89 -5.50
CA LEU A 7 3.68 -10.85 -6.49
C LEU A 7 5.16 -10.45 -6.45
N THR A 8 5.70 -10.15 -7.62
CA THR A 8 7.01 -9.53 -7.78
C THR A 8 6.96 -8.06 -7.35
N HIS A 9 8.12 -7.49 -7.03
CA HIS A 9 8.22 -6.05 -6.74
C HIS A 9 7.74 -5.17 -7.90
N GLN A 10 7.96 -5.60 -9.14
CA GLN A 10 7.45 -4.89 -10.32
C GLN A 10 5.92 -4.92 -10.38
N GLU A 11 5.28 -6.07 -10.16
CA GLU A 11 3.82 -6.17 -10.16
C GLU A 11 3.19 -5.33 -9.04
N ILE A 12 3.83 -5.29 -7.86
CA ILE A 12 3.39 -4.43 -6.75
C ILE A 12 3.48 -2.95 -7.16
N PHE A 13 4.62 -2.54 -7.73
CA PHE A 13 4.85 -1.17 -8.16
C PHE A 13 3.89 -0.74 -9.27
N ASP A 14 3.76 -1.54 -10.32
CA ASP A 14 2.88 -1.27 -11.46
C ASP A 14 1.42 -1.11 -11.02
N HIS A 15 0.96 -1.98 -10.12
CA HIS A 15 -0.39 -1.88 -9.56
C HIS A 15 -0.57 -0.59 -8.75
N ALA A 16 0.40 -0.22 -7.91
CA ALA A 16 0.35 1.00 -7.12
C ALA A 16 0.35 2.27 -7.99
N VAL A 17 1.18 2.31 -9.05
CA VAL A 17 1.20 3.41 -10.02
C VAL A 17 -0.15 3.54 -10.71
N ALA A 18 -0.70 2.44 -11.23
CA ALA A 18 -2.00 2.43 -11.89
C ALA A 18 -3.12 2.87 -10.96
N HIS A 19 -3.10 2.43 -9.69
CA HIS A 19 -4.07 2.83 -8.68
C HIS A 19 -3.99 4.33 -8.37
N LEU A 20 -2.80 4.85 -8.09
CA LEU A 20 -2.62 6.27 -7.76
C LEU A 20 -3.02 7.19 -8.92
N HIS A 21 -2.60 6.87 -10.15
CA HIS A 21 -2.99 7.65 -11.32
C HIS A 21 -4.50 7.54 -11.60
N GLY A 22 -5.08 6.35 -11.46
CA GLY A 22 -6.52 6.15 -11.62
C GLY A 22 -7.36 6.87 -10.55
N GLN A 23 -6.84 6.98 -9.33
CA GLN A 23 -7.52 7.67 -8.23
C GLN A 23 -7.40 9.20 -8.32
N GLY A 24 -6.22 9.72 -8.69
CA GLY A 24 -5.98 11.14 -8.92
C GLY A 24 -6.11 12.05 -7.68
N ARG A 25 -6.28 11.48 -6.48
CA ARG A 25 -6.39 12.18 -5.20
C ARG A 25 -5.95 11.30 -4.05
N ALA A 26 -5.46 11.86 -2.95
CA ALA A 26 -5.22 11.07 -1.73
C ALA A 26 -6.56 10.70 -1.05
N ALA A 27 -6.70 9.46 -0.59
CA ALA A 27 -7.81 9.07 0.27
C ALA A 27 -7.44 9.30 1.73
N LEU A 28 -8.25 10.10 2.41
CA LEU A 28 -7.96 10.54 3.78
C LEU A 28 -9.01 10.05 4.76
N LEU A 29 -8.58 9.82 6.00
CA LEU A 29 -9.48 9.61 7.14
C LEU A 29 -10.14 10.94 7.57
N PRO A 30 -11.30 10.90 8.26
CA PRO A 30 -12.02 12.12 8.68
C PRO A 30 -11.22 13.10 9.54
N ARG A 31 -10.15 12.64 10.21
CA ARG A 31 -9.28 13.45 11.08
C ARG A 31 -7.92 13.76 10.44
N GLY A 32 -7.77 13.53 9.13
CA GLY A 32 -6.48 13.57 8.43
C GLY A 32 -5.72 12.23 8.52
N GLY A 33 -4.74 12.06 7.63
CA GLY A 33 -3.97 10.82 7.46
C GLY A 33 -4.53 9.91 6.37
N GLY A 34 -3.65 9.13 5.72
CA GLY A 34 -4.02 8.24 4.63
C GLY A 34 -4.92 7.08 5.08
N ALA A 35 -5.90 6.76 4.25
CA ALA A 35 -6.86 5.68 4.50
C ALA A 35 -6.58 4.49 3.59
N TYR A 36 -6.47 3.28 4.15
CA TYR A 36 -6.36 2.05 3.39
C TYR A 36 -7.62 1.80 2.56
N ARG A 37 -8.80 2.09 3.10
CA ARG A 37 -10.04 1.92 2.35
C ARG A 37 -10.48 3.17 1.59
N GLY A 38 -10.23 4.34 2.15
CA GLY A 38 -10.85 5.60 1.72
C GLY A 38 -12.34 5.71 2.10
N GLY A 39 -12.84 6.94 2.20
CA GLY A 39 -14.27 7.20 2.43
C GLY A 39 -15.12 6.82 1.21
N TYR A 40 -16.27 6.19 1.45
CA TYR A 40 -17.27 5.84 0.43
C TYR A 40 -17.82 7.07 -0.30
N SER A 41 -17.19 7.48 -1.40
CA SER A 41 -17.78 8.44 -2.33
C SER A 41 -17.41 8.06 -3.76
N GLY A 42 -18.30 7.29 -4.40
CA GLY A 42 -18.30 7.07 -5.85
C GLY A 42 -18.15 5.62 -6.29
N GLY A 43 -19.19 4.80 -6.09
CA GLY A 43 -19.77 3.90 -7.11
C GLY A 43 -18.90 2.96 -7.96
N SER A 44 -17.63 2.69 -7.64
CA SER A 44 -16.84 1.67 -8.33
C SER A 44 -16.24 0.70 -7.33
N CYS A 45 -16.64 -0.57 -7.45
CA CYS A 45 -15.90 -1.70 -6.91
C CYS A 45 -14.47 -1.59 -7.48
N ASN A 46 -13.40 -1.50 -6.70
CA ASN A 46 -12.64 -2.69 -6.29
C ASN A 46 -11.39 -2.29 -5.46
N TYR A 47 -11.60 -2.08 -4.15
CA TYR A 47 -10.62 -2.14 -3.04
C TYR A 47 -9.48 -1.10 -2.97
N GLY A 48 -9.10 -0.65 -1.77
CA GLY A 48 -9.36 0.72 -1.31
C GLY A 48 -8.24 1.77 -1.47
N GLY A 49 -8.50 2.98 -0.97
CA GLY A 49 -7.94 4.26 -1.45
C GLY A 49 -6.49 4.67 -1.12
N CYS A 50 -5.61 3.75 -0.71
CA CYS A 50 -4.17 4.00 -0.74
C CYS A 50 -3.49 2.86 -1.52
N PRO A 51 -2.25 3.04 -2.01
CA PRO A 51 -1.61 2.06 -2.90
C PRO A 51 -1.40 0.69 -2.24
N VAL A 52 -1.38 0.61 -0.90
CA VAL A 52 -1.31 -0.67 -0.17
C VAL A 52 -2.71 -1.25 0.06
N GLY A 53 -3.69 -0.39 0.33
CA GLY A 53 -5.08 -0.77 0.51
C GLY A 53 -5.75 -1.29 -0.76
N SER A 54 -5.24 -0.93 -1.94
CA SER A 54 -5.77 -1.39 -3.24
C SER A 54 -5.64 -2.91 -3.43
N PHE A 55 -4.69 -3.54 -2.74
CA PHE A 55 -4.52 -4.99 -2.73
C PHE A 55 -5.50 -5.73 -1.78
N ILE A 56 -6.09 -5.02 -0.82
CA ILE A 56 -6.85 -5.61 0.28
C ILE A 56 -8.33 -5.73 -0.07
N ARG A 57 -8.78 -6.95 -0.38
CA ARG A 57 -10.20 -7.23 -0.66
C ARG A 57 -11.08 -6.86 0.54
N ALA A 58 -12.32 -6.44 0.29
CA ALA A 58 -13.23 -5.96 1.35
C ALA A 58 -13.53 -7.02 2.41
N ARG A 59 -13.56 -8.30 2.04
CA ARG A 59 -13.72 -9.41 3.00
C ARG A 59 -12.52 -9.61 3.92
N ASP A 60 -11.36 -9.10 3.50
CA ASP A 60 -10.09 -9.21 4.20
C ASP A 60 -9.75 -7.91 4.93
N TYR A 61 -10.51 -6.82 4.70
CA TYR A 61 -10.37 -5.53 5.36
C TYR A 61 -10.95 -5.54 6.78
N MET A 62 -10.26 -4.86 7.70
CA MET A 62 -10.75 -4.54 9.04
C MET A 62 -10.45 -3.07 9.36
N SER A 63 -11.38 -2.36 10.00
CA SER A 63 -11.18 -0.95 10.36
C SER A 63 -9.98 -0.71 11.28
N ALA A 64 -9.58 -1.72 12.07
CA ALA A 64 -8.37 -1.67 12.89
C ALA A 64 -7.06 -1.53 12.08
N MET A 65 -7.08 -1.82 10.77
CA MET A 65 -5.93 -1.60 9.88
C MET A 65 -5.71 -0.12 9.56
N GLU A 66 -6.74 0.72 9.71
CA GLU A 66 -6.64 2.13 9.37
C GLU A 66 -5.65 2.84 10.29
N GLY A 67 -4.78 3.66 9.69
CA GLY A 67 -3.72 4.35 10.43
C GLY A 67 -2.59 3.46 10.92
N ILE A 68 -2.47 2.21 10.45
CA ILE A 68 -1.33 1.32 10.72
C ILE A 68 -0.28 1.46 9.61
N PRO A 69 0.90 2.03 9.90
CA PRO A 69 1.97 2.13 8.91
C PRO A 69 2.57 0.78 8.54
N VAL A 70 2.84 0.56 7.25
CA VAL A 70 3.45 -0.69 6.77
C VAL A 70 4.83 -0.95 7.38
N ARG A 71 5.57 0.10 7.73
CA ARG A 71 6.88 -0.04 8.42
C ARG A 71 6.84 -0.83 9.73
N TYR A 72 5.68 -1.01 10.37
CA TYR A 72 5.55 -1.82 11.58
C TYR A 72 5.42 -3.33 11.31
N LEU A 73 5.27 -3.76 10.05
CA LEU A 73 5.14 -5.18 9.74
C LEU A 73 6.43 -5.97 10.03
N SER A 74 7.59 -5.35 9.82
CA SER A 74 8.92 -5.94 10.06
C SER A 74 9.49 -5.67 11.45
N ARG A 75 8.76 -4.94 12.30
CA ARG A 75 9.21 -4.55 13.64
C ARG A 75 9.02 -5.70 14.62
N ALA A 76 9.92 -5.78 15.61
CA ALA A 76 9.76 -6.69 16.73
C ALA A 76 8.55 -6.30 17.57
N GLU A 77 7.91 -7.26 18.24
CA GLU A 77 6.66 -7.03 18.99
C GLU A 77 6.81 -5.95 20.07
N ASN A 78 8.00 -5.85 20.68
CA ASN A 78 8.31 -4.82 21.68
C ASN A 78 8.51 -3.41 21.09
N GLU A 79 8.67 -3.27 19.77
CA GLU A 79 8.79 -1.99 19.07
C GLU A 79 7.44 -1.48 18.54
N VAL A 80 6.39 -2.29 18.59
CA VAL A 80 5.04 -1.94 18.16
C VAL A 80 4.24 -1.46 19.37
N PRO A 81 3.63 -0.26 19.33
CA PRO A 81 2.72 0.16 20.39
C PRO A 81 1.56 -0.84 20.54
N ALA A 82 1.30 -1.32 21.75
CA ALA A 82 0.31 -2.38 22.02
C ALA A 82 -1.10 -2.12 21.44
N TRP A 83 -1.50 -0.84 21.31
CA TRP A 83 -2.78 -0.48 20.70
C TRP A 83 -2.86 -0.80 19.19
N MET A 84 -1.71 -0.95 18.52
CA MET A 84 -1.60 -1.30 17.10
C MET A 84 -1.64 -2.81 16.84
N ASP A 85 -1.48 -3.67 17.84
CA ASP A 85 -1.28 -5.11 17.66
C ASP A 85 -2.36 -5.77 16.79
N VAL A 86 -3.63 -5.44 17.07
CA VAL A 86 -4.78 -5.94 16.31
C VAL A 86 -4.70 -5.48 14.85
N GLY A 87 -4.36 -4.21 14.63
CA GLY A 87 -4.24 -3.62 13.31
C GLY A 87 -3.09 -4.18 12.49
N VAL A 88 -1.92 -4.35 13.12
CA VAL A 88 -0.73 -4.97 12.51
C VAL A 88 -1.01 -6.42 12.16
N ALA A 89 -1.58 -7.21 13.08
CA ALA A 89 -1.92 -8.61 12.83
C ALA A 89 -2.93 -8.74 11.69
N ALA A 90 -3.94 -7.88 11.66
CA ALA A 90 -4.93 -7.84 10.59
C ALA A 90 -4.29 -7.49 9.25
N LEU A 91 -3.44 -6.46 9.19
CA LEU A 91 -2.76 -6.02 7.97
C LEU A 91 -1.83 -7.11 7.42
N LYS A 92 -1.02 -7.76 8.28
CA LYS A 92 -0.19 -8.91 7.89
C LYS A 92 -1.01 -9.99 7.20
N LYS A 93 -2.14 -10.36 7.81
CA LYS A 93 -3.05 -11.38 7.29
C LYS A 93 -3.65 -10.99 5.94
N ALA A 94 -4.05 -9.74 5.77
CA ALA A 94 -4.61 -9.24 4.52
C ALA A 94 -3.59 -9.25 3.37
N LEU A 95 -2.37 -8.76 3.61
CA LEU A 95 -1.31 -8.71 2.59
C LEU A 95 -0.88 -10.12 2.15
N LEU A 96 -0.75 -11.06 3.10
CA LEU A 96 -0.48 -12.46 2.75
C LEU A 96 -1.58 -13.08 1.89
N ARG A 97 -2.85 -12.76 2.14
CA ARG A 97 -3.99 -13.20 1.32
C ARG A 97 -4.06 -12.49 -0.04
N ALA A 98 -3.46 -11.31 -0.13
CA ALA A 98 -3.26 -10.58 -1.38
C ALA A 98 -1.98 -11.03 -2.13
N HIS A 99 -1.33 -12.11 -1.69
CA HIS A 99 -0.11 -12.62 -2.31
C HIS A 99 1.07 -11.64 -2.26
N ILE A 100 1.19 -10.87 -1.18
CA ILE A 100 2.34 -10.00 -0.92
C ILE A 100 3.27 -10.68 0.10
N ASN A 101 4.55 -10.80 -0.25
CA ASN A 101 5.56 -11.44 0.60
C ASN A 101 6.06 -10.50 1.71
N ILE A 102 5.31 -10.38 2.80
CA ILE A 102 5.70 -9.54 3.95
C ILE A 102 6.87 -10.09 4.78
N TYR A 103 7.40 -11.28 4.43
CA TYR A 103 8.60 -11.84 5.08
C TYR A 103 9.89 -11.32 4.46
N ASP A 104 9.82 -10.80 3.23
CA ASP A 104 10.94 -10.13 2.57
C ASP A 104 11.00 -8.65 3.00
N PRO A 105 12.07 -8.20 3.67
CA PRO A 105 12.21 -6.81 4.09
C PRO A 105 12.09 -5.82 2.94
N ASN A 106 12.61 -6.16 1.75
CA ASN A 106 12.55 -5.27 0.58
C ASN A 106 11.11 -5.04 0.12
N THR A 107 10.24 -6.06 0.25
CA THR A 107 8.82 -5.91 -0.04
C THR A 107 8.15 -4.95 0.94
N VAL A 108 8.48 -5.03 2.24
CA VAL A 108 7.91 -4.13 3.25
C VAL A 108 8.40 -2.70 3.06
N ASP A 109 9.67 -2.51 2.72
CA ASP A 109 10.25 -1.20 2.42
C ASP A 109 9.60 -0.58 1.17
N LEU A 110 9.43 -1.35 0.10
CA LEU A 110 8.72 -0.89 -1.11
C LEU A 110 7.30 -0.42 -0.79
N LEU A 111 6.52 -1.23 -0.06
CA LEU A 111 5.16 -0.87 0.34
C LEU A 111 5.13 0.37 1.25
N SER A 112 6.10 0.51 2.14
CA SER A 112 6.23 1.69 3.00
C SER A 112 6.53 2.95 2.18
N CYS A 113 7.42 2.86 1.18
CA CYS A 113 7.70 3.96 0.25
C CYS A 113 6.45 4.34 -0.56
N LEU A 114 5.73 3.35 -1.11
CA LEU A 114 4.50 3.57 -1.88
C LEU A 114 3.39 4.20 -1.02
N GLN A 115 3.19 3.71 0.22
CA GLN A 115 2.26 4.33 1.17
C GLN A 115 2.66 5.79 1.45
N ASN A 116 3.95 6.09 1.59
CA ASN A 116 4.42 7.43 1.87
C ASN A 116 4.17 8.41 0.71
N VAL A 117 4.23 7.96 -0.55
CA VAL A 117 3.82 8.78 -1.73
C VAL A 117 2.42 9.34 -1.52
N HIS A 118 1.50 8.47 -1.12
CA HIS A 118 0.10 8.81 -0.90
C HIS A 118 -0.13 9.65 0.38
N ASP A 119 0.55 9.30 1.48
CA ASP A 119 0.26 9.87 2.80
C ASP A 119 0.87 11.25 3.03
N VAL A 120 2.00 11.56 2.37
CA VAL A 120 2.80 12.76 2.66
C VAL A 120 2.79 13.77 1.50
N PHE A 121 2.77 13.31 0.26
CA PHE A 121 3.02 14.17 -0.89
C PHE A 121 1.74 14.58 -1.62
N GLY A 122 1.75 15.78 -2.18
CA GLY A 122 0.69 16.23 -3.08
C GLY A 122 0.70 15.44 -4.39
N VAL A 123 -0.46 15.31 -5.04
CA VAL A 123 -0.61 14.57 -6.31
C VAL A 123 0.38 15.05 -7.39
N TRP A 124 0.69 16.35 -7.40
CA TRP A 124 1.66 16.94 -8.34
C TRP A 124 3.09 16.44 -8.14
N GLU A 125 3.44 15.89 -6.98
CA GLU A 125 4.76 15.30 -6.70
C GLU A 125 4.79 13.78 -6.97
N TRP A 126 3.64 13.13 -7.12
CA TRP A 126 3.58 11.66 -7.14
C TRP A 126 4.43 11.06 -8.25
N HIS A 127 4.44 11.65 -9.43
CA HIS A 127 5.24 11.17 -10.56
C HIS A 127 6.73 11.10 -10.22
N ASP A 128 7.30 12.20 -9.73
CA ASP A 128 8.73 12.27 -9.38
C ASP A 128 9.08 11.33 -8.23
N ARG A 129 8.19 11.20 -7.24
CA ARG A 129 8.40 10.28 -6.11
C ARG A 129 8.36 8.82 -6.56
N LEU A 130 7.42 8.45 -7.44
CA LEU A 130 7.32 7.10 -7.97
C LEU A 130 8.51 6.78 -8.88
N ALA A 131 9.01 7.74 -9.66
CA ALA A 131 10.23 7.57 -10.46
C ALA A 131 11.47 7.31 -9.58
N SER A 132 11.59 8.04 -8.47
CA SER A 132 12.66 7.83 -7.48
C SER A 132 12.58 6.44 -6.83
N ILE A 133 11.37 5.99 -6.48
CA ILE A 133 11.14 4.63 -5.96
C ILE A 133 11.54 3.58 -7.01
N ALA A 134 11.13 3.73 -8.27
CA ALA A 134 11.52 2.80 -9.32
C ALA A 134 13.05 2.66 -9.42
N ALA A 135 13.76 3.79 -9.41
CA ALA A 135 15.23 3.80 -9.42
C ALA A 135 15.83 3.11 -8.18
N GLN A 136 15.31 3.39 -6.98
CA GLN A 136 15.80 2.82 -5.72
C GLN A 136 15.69 1.29 -5.69
N PHE A 137 14.58 0.74 -6.22
CA PHE A 137 14.30 -0.70 -6.18
C PHE A 137 14.70 -1.42 -7.48
N GLY A 138 15.32 -0.73 -8.45
CA GLY A 138 15.71 -1.30 -9.74
C GLY A 138 14.52 -1.75 -10.60
N LEU A 139 13.39 -1.05 -10.49
CA LEU A 139 12.13 -1.34 -11.17
C LEU A 139 12.03 -0.53 -12.47
N SER A 140 11.27 -1.07 -13.42
CA SER A 140 10.93 -0.36 -14.66
C SER A 140 9.97 0.80 -14.38
N PRO A 141 10.27 2.03 -14.82
CA PRO A 141 9.38 3.18 -14.70
C PRO A 141 8.35 3.25 -15.85
N GLN A 142 8.27 2.25 -16.74
CA GLN A 142 7.44 2.32 -17.95
C GLN A 142 5.97 2.67 -17.67
N ARG A 143 5.39 2.13 -16.60
CA ARG A 143 4.02 2.47 -16.18
C ARG A 143 3.79 3.94 -15.84
N LEU A 144 4.82 4.66 -15.43
CA LEU A 144 4.74 6.11 -15.19
C LEU A 144 4.72 6.90 -16.49
N GLN A 145 5.38 6.40 -17.53
CA GLN A 145 5.43 7.02 -18.86
C GLN A 145 4.12 6.83 -19.61
N ASP A 146 3.49 5.65 -19.48
CA ASP A 146 2.19 5.34 -20.11
C ASP A 146 1.02 6.10 -19.48
N ALA A 147 1.21 6.68 -18.28
CA ALA A 147 0.18 7.33 -17.50
C ALA A 147 0.31 8.87 -17.44
N ALA A 148 1.20 9.43 -18.26
CA ALA A 148 1.39 10.87 -18.50
C ALA A 148 0.72 11.30 -19.81
#